data_AF-A0A351CA58-F1
#
_entry.id   AF-A0A351CA58-F1
#
_cell.length_a   1.000
_cell.length_b   1.000
_cell.length_c   1.000
_cell.angle_alpha   90.00
_cell.angle_beta   90.00
_cell.angle_gamma   90.00
#
_symmetry.space_group_name_H-M   'P 1'
#
loop_
_entity.id
_entity.type
_entity.pdbx_description
1 polymer ?
#
loop_
_entity_poly.entity_id
_entity_poly.type
_entity_poly.pdbx_seq_one_letter_code
_entity_poly.pdbx_strand_id
1 'polypeptide(L)' 'MKKVFVSGCYDAMHGGHVEFFRQAKALGDHLTVCVPSDDVLLMYKKRLPWIPLD' A
#
# COMPACT_ATOMS: atom_id res chain seq x y z
N MET A 1 6.14 15.78 15.79
CA MET A 1 6.38 14.67 14.86
C MET A 1 5.04 14.14 14.36
N LYS A 2 4.69 14.39 13.10
CA LYS A 2 3.46 13.92 12.46
C LYS A 2 3.70 12.60 11.74
N LYS A 3 2.88 11.59 12.01
CA LYS A 3 2.93 10.28 11.34
C LYS A 3 1.78 10.18 10.34
N VAL A 4 2.06 9.65 9.16
CA VAL A 4 1.09 9.41 8.08
C VAL A 4 0.97 7.90 7.90
N PHE A 5 -0.27 7.43 7.74
CA PHE A 5 -0.57 6.03 7.49
C PHE A 5 -1.38 5.92 6.20
N VAL A 6 -0.99 4.98 5.34
CA VAL A 6 -1.75 4.61 4.14
C VAL A 6 -1.88 3.09 4.09
N SER A 7 -2.99 2.61 3.55
CA SER A 7 -3.25 1.18 3.36
C SER A 7 -3.65 0.93 1.92
N GLY A 8 -3.12 -0.14 1.34
CA GLY A 8 -3.43 -0.50 -0.04
C GLY A 8 -2.74 -1.78 -0.47
N CYS A 9 -3.25 -2.35 -1.56
CA CYS A 9 -2.71 -3.58 -2.15
C CYS A 9 -1.34 -3.35 -2.80
N TYR A 10 -1.13 -2.19 -3.42
CA TYR A 10 0.10 -1.78 -4.12
C TYR A 10 0.74 -2.83 -5.05
N ASP A 11 -0.09 -3.74 -5.57
CA ASP A 11 0.27 -4.82 -6.49
C ASP A 11 0.79 -4.28 -7.82
N ALA A 12 1.76 -4.98 -8.42
CA ALA A 12 2.49 -4.53 -9.61
C ALA A 12 2.96 -3.07 -9.51
N MET A 13 3.90 -2.79 -8.59
CA MET A 13 4.44 -1.45 -8.32
C MET A 13 4.77 -0.66 -9.59
N HIS A 14 4.19 0.55 -9.68
CA HIS A 14 4.37 1.46 -10.82
C HIS A 14 4.44 2.92 -10.37
N GLY A 15 4.75 3.83 -11.31
CA GLY A 15 4.98 5.26 -11.04
C GLY A 15 3.85 5.94 -10.25
N GLY A 16 2.59 5.56 -10.49
CA GLY A 16 1.46 6.06 -9.71
C GLY A 16 1.53 5.78 -8.21
N HIS A 17 2.00 4.60 -7.78
CA HIS A 17 2.18 4.29 -6.35
C HIS A 17 3.33 5.10 -5.75
N VAL A 18 4.42 5.29 -6.51
CA VAL A 18 5.56 6.10 -6.06
C VAL A 18 5.14 7.55 -5.84
N GLU A 19 4.38 8.14 -6.76
CA GLU A 19 3.88 9.51 -6.62
C GLU A 19 2.88 9.62 -5.46
N PHE A 20 1.99 8.65 -5.31
CA PHE A 20 1.09 8.57 -4.15
C PHE A 20 1.87 8.55 -2.82
N PHE A 21 2.94 7.73 -2.72
CA PHE A 21 3.77 7.69 -1.51
C PHE A 21 4.57 8.97 -1.28
N ARG A 22 5.07 9.63 -2.34
CA ARG A 22 5.70 10.95 -2.23
C ARG A 22 4.74 11.98 -1.63
N GLN A 23 3.52 12.05 -2.16
CA GLN A 23 2.49 12.96 -1.68
C GLN A 23 2.09 12.65 -0.24
N ALA A 24 1.88 11.37 0.09
CA ALA A 24 1.57 10.95 1.45
C ALA A 24 2.72 11.28 2.43
N LYS A 25 3.97 11.01 2.05
CA LYS A 25 5.15 11.34 2.88
C LYS A 25 5.30 12.84 3.09
N ALA A 26 4.95 13.68 2.12
CA ALA A 26 5.00 15.13 2.26
C ALA A 26 4.05 15.67 3.35
N LEU A 27 3.05 14.89 3.77
CA LEU A 27 2.10 15.28 4.81
C LEU A 27 2.63 15.07 6.24
N GLY A 28 3.82 14.50 6.44
CA GLY A 28 4.40 14.31 7.78
C GLY A 28 5.84 13.82 7.83
N ASP A 29 6.32 13.58 9.05
CA ASP A 29 7.70 13.24 9.36
C ASP A 29 7.99 11.75 9.19
N HIS A 30 6.96 10.91 9.21
CA HIS A 30 7.06 9.46 8.99
C HIS A 30 5.87 8.97 8.16
N LEU A 31 6.10 8.06 7.22
CA LEU A 31 5.07 7.37 6.44
C LEU A 31 5.13 5.87 6.76
N THR A 32 4.03 5.32 7.26
CA THR A 32 3.80 3.88 7.39
C THR A 32 2.87 3.43 6.26
N VAL A 33 3.29 2.40 5.52
CA VAL A 33 2.50 1.80 4.44
C VAL A 33 2.08 0.40 4.89
N CYS A 34 0.77 0.17 4.98
CA CYS A 34 0.21 -1.14 5.27
C CYS A 34 -0.16 -1.87 3.98
N VAL A 35 0.39 -3.07 3.83
CA VAL A 35 0.07 -3.98 2.72
C VAL A 35 -0.68 -5.18 3.30
N PRO A 36 -1.92 -5.47 2.87
CA PRO A 36 -2.69 -6.61 3.36
C PRO A 36 -2.12 -7.93 2.81
N SER A 37 -2.25 -9.02 3.58
CA SER A 37 -1.88 -10.37 3.13
C SER A 37 -2.77 -10.88 2.00
N ASP A 38 -2.32 -11.95 1.35
CA ASP A 38 -3.03 -12.57 0.23
C ASP A 38 -4.42 -13.10 0.66
N ASP A 39 -4.54 -13.62 1.89
CA ASP A 39 -5.82 -14.04 2.48
C ASP A 39 -6.82 -12.89 2.59
N VAL A 40 -6.36 -11.71 3.02
CA VAL A 40 -7.21 -10.51 3.12
C VAL A 40 -7.62 -10.05 1.72
N LEU A 41 -6.70 -10.05 0.76
CA LEU A 41 -7.01 -9.70 -0.63
C LEU A 41 -8.01 -10.68 -1.25
N LEU A 42 -7.87 -11.98 -1.00
CA LEU A 42 -8.82 -12.99 -1.46
C LEU A 42 -10.20 -12.79 -0.81
N MET A 43 -10.24 -12.52 0.50
CA MET A 43 -11.49 -12.30 1.24
C MET A 43 -12.27 -11.09 0.70
N TYR A 44 -11.59 -9.96 0.47
CA TYR A 44 -12.25 -8.68 0.15
C TYR A 44 -12.29 -8.35 -1.35
N LYS A 45 -11.27 -8.71 -2.12
CA LYS A 45 -11.22 -8.44 -3.58
C LYS A 45 -11.63 -9.64 -4.43
N LYS A 46 -11.83 -10.81 -3.82
CA LYS A 46 -12.16 -12.07 -4.51
C LYS A 46 -11.14 -12.46 -5.59
N ARG A 47 -9.89 -12.00 -5.42
CA ARG A 47 -8.75 -12.32 -6.28
C ARG A 47 -7.45 -12.22 -5.50
N LEU A 48 -6.48 -13.02 -5.92
CA LEU A 48 -5.09 -12.87 -5.48
C LEU A 48 -4.45 -11.64 -6.16
N PRO A 49 -3.41 -11.07 -5.54
CA PRO A 49 -2.55 -10.11 -6.24
C PRO A 49 -1.80 -10.80 -7.39
N TRP A 50 -1.32 -10.01 -8.33
CA TRP A 50 -0.46 -10.50 -9.40
C TRP A 50 0.93 -10.89 -8.87
N ILE A 51 1.42 -10.17 -7.86
CA ILE A 51 2.61 -10.53 -7.08
C ILE A 51 2.16 -10.96 -5.67
N PRO A 52 2.17 -12.26 -5.35
CA PRO A 52 1.90 -12.78 -4.01
C PRO A 52 2.86 -12.22 -2.96
N LEU A 53 2.34 -11.97 -1.76
CA LEU A 53 3.14 -11.51 -0.62
C LEU A 53 3.63 -12.66 0.27
N ASP A 54 2.96 -13.81 0.18
CA ASP A 54 3.23 -15.03 0.97
C ASP A 54 3.67 -16.20 0.07
#